data_AF-A0A2R8W6Z1-F1
#
_entry.id   AF-A0A2R8W6Z1-F1
#
_cell.length_a   1.000
_cell.length_b   1.000
_cell.length_c   1.000
_cell.angle_alpha   90.00
_cell.angle_beta   90.00
_cell.angle_gamma   90.00
#
_symmetry.space_group_name_H-M   'P 1'
#
loop_
_entity.id
_entity.type
_entity.pdbx_description
1 polymer ?
#
loop_
_entity_poly.entity_id
_entity_poly.type
_entity_poly.pdbx_seq_one_letter_code
_entity_poly.pdbx_strand_id
1 'polypeptide(L)'
;MWERMDEGCGETIYVIGQGSDGTEYGLSEADMEASYATVKSMAEQIEADVILLRERQEAGGRVRDYLVRKRVGDNDFLEVRVAVVGNVDAGKSTLLGVLTHGELDNGRGFARQKLFRHKHEIESGRTSSVGNDILGFDSEGNVVN
;
A
#
# COMPACT_ATOMS: atom_id res chain seq x y z
N MET A 1 14.52 -14.10 6.12
CA MET A 1 13.79 -12.85 6.45
C MET A 1 14.67 -11.65 6.15
N TRP A 2 15.83 -11.52 6.81
CA TRP A 2 16.83 -10.49 6.53
C TRP A 2 17.22 -10.35 5.05
N GLU A 3 17.63 -11.44 4.40
CA GLU A 3 18.03 -11.44 2.99
C GLU A 3 16.91 -10.95 2.06
N ARG A 4 15.67 -11.39 2.30
CA ARG A 4 14.48 -10.96 1.54
C ARG A 4 14.13 -9.50 1.76
N MET A 5 14.43 -8.94 2.94
CA MET A 5 14.21 -7.52 3.22
C MET A 5 15.26 -6.65 2.55
N ASP A 6 16.52 -7.09 2.49
CA ASP A 6 17.58 -6.35 1.83
C ASP A 6 17.32 -6.23 0.31
N GLU A 7 16.91 -7.34 -0.32
CA GLU A 7 16.46 -7.35 -1.72
C GLU A 7 15.21 -6.48 -1.97
N GLY A 8 14.33 -6.38 -0.97
CA GLY A 8 13.08 -5.63 -1.02
C GLY A 8 13.18 -4.19 -0.52
N CYS A 9 14.37 -3.60 -0.45
CA CYS A 9 14.60 -2.23 0.05
C CYS A 9 14.02 -1.98 1.46
N GLY A 10 14.13 -2.97 2.35
CA GLY A 10 13.61 -2.92 3.72
C GLY A 10 12.20 -3.47 3.90
N GLU A 11 11.57 -4.01 2.85
CA GLU A 11 10.21 -4.56 2.89
C GLU A 11 10.14 -6.00 2.37
N THR A 12 9.27 -6.81 2.96
CA THR A 12 8.92 -8.13 2.40
C THR A 12 7.52 -8.54 2.81
N ILE A 13 6.84 -9.30 1.94
CA ILE A 13 5.60 -9.99 2.30
C ILE A 13 5.95 -11.34 2.94
N TYR A 14 5.41 -11.60 4.13
CA TYR A 14 5.53 -12.85 4.84
C TYR A 14 4.15 -13.51 4.95
N VAL A 15 4.04 -14.79 4.58
CA VAL A 15 2.77 -15.51 4.54
C VAL A 15 2.77 -16.57 5.64
N ILE A 16 1.76 -16.54 6.52
CA ILE A 16 1.53 -17.54 7.57
C ILE A 16 0.36 -18.44 7.15
N GLY A 17 0.54 -19.75 7.28
CA GLY A 17 -0.45 -20.76 6.88
C GLY A 17 -0.33 -21.22 5.44
N GLN A 18 0.76 -20.88 4.75
CA GLN A 18 1.10 -21.46 3.45
C GLN A 18 1.88 -22.76 3.66
N GLY A 19 1.29 -23.89 3.22
CA GLY A 19 1.96 -25.18 3.24
C GLY A 19 3.10 -25.23 2.22
N SER A 20 4.29 -25.68 2.63
CA SER A 20 5.43 -25.89 1.73
C SER A 20 5.38 -27.26 1.02
N ASP A 21 4.58 -28.20 1.53
CA ASP A 21 4.75 -29.63 1.26
C ASP A 21 3.51 -30.30 0.61
N GLY A 22 2.60 -29.51 0.05
CA GLY A 22 1.37 -30.02 -0.60
C GLY A 22 0.24 -30.41 0.36
N THR A 23 0.35 -30.05 1.65
CA THR A 23 -0.74 -30.09 2.63
C THR A 23 -1.78 -29.00 2.39
N GLU A 24 -3.00 -29.21 2.90
CA GLU A 24 -4.07 -28.20 2.87
C GLU A 24 -3.58 -26.87 3.49
N TYR A 25 -3.85 -25.77 2.79
CA TYR A 25 -3.48 -24.43 3.23
C TYR A 25 -4.31 -24.00 4.44
N GLY A 26 -3.68 -23.30 5.37
CA GLY A 26 -4.35 -22.66 6.50
C GLY A 26 -3.94 -23.20 7.87
N LEU A 27 -4.10 -22.35 8.88
CA LEU A 27 -3.90 -22.69 10.29
C LEU A 27 -5.18 -22.47 11.10
N SER A 28 -5.29 -23.18 12.21
CA SER A 28 -6.28 -22.85 13.24
C SER A 28 -6.00 -21.46 13.81
N GLU A 29 -7.00 -20.85 14.46
CA GLU A 29 -6.82 -19.52 15.07
C GLU A 29 -5.75 -19.50 16.16
N ALA A 30 -5.64 -20.58 16.95
CA ALA A 30 -4.61 -20.71 17.97
C ALA A 30 -3.21 -20.84 17.37
N ASP A 31 -3.04 -21.66 16.34
CA ASP A 31 -1.75 -21.84 15.66
C ASP A 31 -1.33 -20.59 14.87
N MET A 32 -2.31 -19.88 14.31
CA MET A 32 -2.09 -18.59 13.65
C MET A 32 -1.55 -17.56 14.63
N GLU A 33 -2.14 -17.45 15.82
CA GLU A 33 -1.69 -16.51 16.85
C GLU A 33 -0.29 -16.83 17.36
N ALA A 34 0.01 -18.12 17.59
CA ALA A 34 1.34 -18.57 17.99
C ALA A 34 2.40 -18.29 16.89
N SER A 35 2.04 -18.51 15.62
CA SER A 35 2.90 -18.23 14.48
C SER A 35 3.13 -16.73 14.31
N TYR A 36 2.09 -15.93 14.45
CA TYR A 36 2.17 -14.47 14.40
C TYR A 36 3.05 -13.92 15.53
N ALA A 37 2.90 -14.40 16.77
CA ALA A 37 3.73 -13.99 17.89
C ALA A 37 5.22 -14.25 17.62
N THR A 38 5.55 -15.38 16.99
CA THR A 38 6.92 -15.70 16.58
C THR A 38 7.45 -14.72 15.54
N VAL A 39 6.67 -14.46 14.47
CA VAL A 39 7.05 -13.49 13.41
C VAL A 39 7.19 -12.09 13.98
N LYS A 40 6.31 -11.68 14.89
CA LYS A 40 6.37 -10.39 15.57
C LYS A 40 7.63 -10.25 16.41
N SER A 41 7.98 -11.26 17.20
CA SER A 41 9.23 -11.26 17.99
C SER A 41 10.47 -11.20 17.10
N MET A 42 10.47 -11.92 15.97
CA MET A 42 11.55 -11.82 15.00
C MET A 42 11.63 -10.42 14.38
N ALA A 43 10.49 -9.83 14.00
CA ALA A 43 10.43 -8.48 13.45
C ALA A 43 10.92 -7.41 14.44
N GLU A 44 10.63 -7.56 15.74
CA GLU A 44 11.11 -6.64 16.78
C GLU A 44 12.64 -6.62 16.88
N GLN A 45 13.30 -7.79 16.76
CA GLN A 45 14.78 -7.90 16.79
C GLN A 45 15.46 -7.17 15.62
N ILE A 46 14.74 -6.97 14.52
CA ILE A 46 15.25 -6.35 13.30
C ILE A 46 14.75 -4.91 13.12
N GLU A 47 14.11 -4.38 14.17
CA GLU A 47 13.46 -3.06 14.18
C GLU A 47 12.42 -2.89 13.05
N ALA A 48 11.57 -3.90 12.82
CA ALA A 48 10.53 -3.86 11.80
C ALA A 48 9.11 -3.85 12.40
N ASP A 49 8.19 -3.27 11.63
CA ASP A 49 6.75 -3.33 11.84
C ASP A 49 6.16 -4.51 11.05
N VAL A 50 5.09 -5.11 11.60
CA VAL A 50 4.37 -6.23 10.98
C VAL A 50 2.91 -5.84 10.81
N ILE A 51 2.49 -5.63 9.56
CA ILE A 51 1.17 -5.09 9.21
C ILE A 51 0.38 -6.19 8.50
N LEU A 52 -0.83 -6.46 8.96
CA LEU A 52 -1.71 -7.43 8.28
C LEU A 52 -2.23 -6.82 6.98
N LEU A 53 -1.87 -7.41 5.84
CA LEU A 53 -2.34 -6.97 4.52
C LEU A 53 -3.69 -7.59 4.16
N ARG A 54 -3.83 -8.90 4.40
CA ARG A 54 -5.05 -9.64 4.11
C ARG A 54 -5.12 -10.94 4.89
N GLU A 55 -6.35 -11.37 5.13
CA GLU A 55 -6.68 -12.70 5.64
C GLU A 55 -7.54 -13.44 4.60
N ARG A 56 -7.28 -14.74 4.43
CA ARG A 56 -8.07 -15.65 3.59
C ARG A 56 -8.44 -16.89 4.38
N GLN A 57 -9.62 -17.44 4.10
CA GLN A 57 -10.05 -18.74 4.61
C GLN A 57 -9.81 -19.79 3.53
N GLU A 58 -9.06 -20.82 3.88
CA GLU A 58 -8.74 -21.97 3.04
C GLU A 58 -9.23 -23.26 3.70
N ALA A 59 -9.09 -24.40 3.02
CA ALA A 59 -9.58 -25.71 3.47
C ALA A 59 -9.03 -26.11 4.85
N GLY A 60 -7.75 -25.85 5.11
CA GLY A 60 -7.06 -26.16 6.36
C GLY A 60 -7.11 -25.06 7.43
N GLY A 61 -7.74 -23.91 7.15
CA GLY A 61 -7.86 -22.81 8.11
C GLY A 61 -7.56 -21.44 7.52
N ARG A 62 -7.08 -20.51 8.35
CA ARG A 62 -6.77 -19.13 7.93
C ARG A 62 -5.37 -19.04 7.36
N VAL A 63 -5.21 -18.22 6.32
CA VAL A 63 -3.93 -17.79 5.76
C VAL A 63 -3.85 -16.28 5.87
N ARG A 64 -2.74 -15.77 6.40
CA ARG A 64 -2.53 -14.33 6.56
C ARG A 64 -1.27 -13.89 5.85
N ASP A 65 -1.39 -12.82 5.07
CA ASP A 65 -0.25 -12.15 4.46
C ASP A 65 0.07 -10.90 5.27
N TYR A 66 1.31 -10.82 5.71
CA TYR A 66 1.83 -9.69 6.48
C TYR A 66 2.87 -8.93 5.66
N LEU A 67 2.80 -7.60 5.68
CA LEU A 67 3.91 -6.75 5.29
C LEU A 67 4.84 -6.64 6.49
N VAL A 68 6.10 -7.01 6.28
CA VAL A 68 7.18 -6.74 7.22
C VAL A 68 7.98 -5.60 6.65
N ARG A 69 8.01 -4.48 7.37
CA ARG A 69 8.68 -3.23 6.94
C ARG A 69 9.67 -2.79 8.00
N LYS A 70 10.92 -2.61 7.63
CA LYS A 70 11.94 -2.05 8.54
C LYS A 70 11.54 -0.62 8.92
N ARG A 71 11.63 -0.29 10.22
CA ARG A 71 11.50 1.10 10.67
C ARG A 71 12.71 1.87 10.16
N VAL A 72 12.45 2.86 9.32
CA VAL A 72 13.45 3.83 8.89
C VAL A 72 13.58 4.91 9.97
N GLY A 73 14.79 5.43 10.18
CA GLY A 73 15.01 6.54 11.10
C GLY A 73 14.40 7.84 10.58
N ASP A 74 14.23 8.85 11.45
CA ASP A 74 13.53 10.11 11.16
C ASP A 74 14.00 10.88 9.90
N ASN A 75 15.19 10.59 9.38
CA ASN A 75 15.79 11.26 8.23
C ASN A 75 15.75 10.45 6.92
N ASP A 76 15.18 9.25 6.92
CA ASP A 76 15.19 8.35 5.77
C ASP A 76 13.75 8.00 5.40
N PHE A 77 13.34 8.30 4.17
CA PHE A 77 11.98 8.04 3.69
C PHE A 77 12.03 7.34 2.34
N LEU A 78 11.14 6.37 2.15
CA LEU A 78 10.99 5.68 0.89
C LEU A 78 10.15 6.56 -0.06
N GLU A 79 10.79 7.12 -1.10
CA GLU A 79 10.10 7.88 -2.15
C GLU A 79 9.84 7.00 -3.37
N VAL A 80 8.56 6.83 -3.73
CA VAL A 80 8.16 6.19 -4.99
C VAL A 80 7.50 7.21 -5.90
N ARG A 81 8.06 7.39 -7.11
CA ARG A 81 7.50 8.29 -8.13
C ARG A 81 6.67 7.49 -9.13
N VAL A 82 5.36 7.73 -9.12
CA VAL A 82 4.41 7.09 -10.04
C VAL A 82 3.96 8.09 -11.10
N ALA A 83 4.11 7.73 -12.37
CA ALA A 83 3.60 8.53 -13.49
C ALA A 83 2.33 7.88 -14.08
N VAL A 84 1.26 8.67 -14.20
CA VAL A 84 0.00 8.23 -14.82
C VAL A 84 -0.10 8.79 -16.24
N VAL A 85 -0.09 7.89 -17.23
CA VAL A 85 -0.15 8.25 -18.66
C VAL A 85 -1.33 7.57 -19.35
N GLY A 86 -1.79 8.16 -20.45
CA GLY A 86 -2.94 7.63 -21.19
C GLY A 86 -3.67 8.71 -21.99
N ASN A 87 -4.65 8.30 -22.80
CA ASN A 87 -5.38 9.20 -23.70
C ASN A 87 -6.19 10.27 -22.96
N VAL A 88 -6.65 11.29 -23.70
CA VAL A 88 -7.63 12.27 -23.21
C VAL A 88 -8.90 11.53 -22.76
N ASP A 89 -9.51 12.03 -21.68
CA ASP A 89 -10.73 11.48 -21.06
C ASP A 89 -10.62 10.07 -20.44
N ALA A 90 -9.42 9.49 -20.35
CA ALA A 90 -9.17 8.21 -19.66
C ALA A 90 -9.28 8.28 -18.12
N GLY A 91 -9.78 9.38 -17.54
CA GLY A 91 -9.96 9.52 -16.10
C GLY A 91 -8.69 9.71 -15.27
N LYS A 92 -7.52 9.97 -15.88
CA LYS A 92 -6.22 10.13 -15.18
C LYS A 92 -6.28 11.14 -14.03
N SER A 93 -6.73 12.36 -14.32
CA SER A 93 -6.84 13.43 -13.34
C SER A 93 -7.92 13.15 -12.31
N THR A 94 -8.96 12.39 -12.68
CA THR A 94 -9.99 11.96 -11.73
C THR A 94 -9.41 10.96 -10.74
N LEU A 95 -8.68 9.93 -11.22
CA LEU A 95 -8.04 8.93 -10.38
C LEU A 95 -7.01 9.57 -9.43
N LEU A 96 -6.15 10.45 -9.95
CA LEU A 96 -5.20 11.19 -9.12
C LEU A 96 -5.93 12.02 -8.07
N GLY A 97 -6.98 12.75 -8.44
CA GLY A 97 -7.73 13.59 -7.49
C GLY A 97 -8.39 12.78 -6.37
N VAL A 98 -8.94 11.61 -6.70
CA VAL A 98 -9.53 10.70 -5.69
C VAL A 98 -8.46 10.16 -4.75
N LEU A 99 -7.33 9.70 -5.28
CA LEU A 99 -6.26 9.13 -4.45
C LEU A 99 -5.62 10.19 -3.55
N THR A 100 -5.36 11.39 -4.06
CA THR A 100 -4.60 12.41 -3.32
C THR A 100 -5.44 13.21 -2.33
N HIS A 101 -6.76 13.25 -2.51
CA HIS A 101 -7.66 14.02 -1.64
C HIS A 101 -8.66 13.16 -0.86
N GLY A 102 -8.67 11.84 -1.03
CA GLY A 102 -9.54 10.91 -0.29
C GLY A 102 -11.05 11.07 -0.55
N GLU A 103 -11.45 11.86 -1.56
CA GLU A 103 -12.84 12.11 -1.88
C GLU A 103 -13.21 11.46 -3.22
N LEU A 104 -14.32 10.72 -3.23
CA LEU A 104 -14.84 10.11 -4.45
C LEU A 104 -15.31 11.18 -5.44
N ASP A 105 -15.05 10.93 -6.73
CA ASP A 105 -15.59 11.78 -7.78
C ASP A 105 -17.11 11.63 -7.90
N ASN A 106 -17.83 12.73 -8.11
CA ASN A 106 -19.28 12.74 -8.25
C ASN A 106 -19.76 12.48 -9.69
N GLY A 107 -18.87 11.98 -10.57
CA GLY A 107 -19.11 11.79 -12.00
C GLY A 107 -19.16 13.08 -12.82
N ARG A 108 -18.98 14.25 -12.19
CA ARG A 108 -18.91 15.57 -12.85
C ARG A 108 -17.50 16.17 -12.81
N GLY A 109 -16.50 15.39 -12.41
CA GLY A 109 -15.11 15.83 -12.34
C GLY A 109 -14.80 16.70 -11.12
N PHE A 110 -15.56 16.55 -10.03
CA PHE A 110 -15.29 17.20 -8.76
C PHE A 110 -13.89 16.87 -8.21
N ALA A 111 -13.48 15.59 -8.27
CA ALA A 111 -12.16 15.18 -7.77
C ALA A 111 -11.02 15.80 -8.61
N ARG A 112 -11.16 15.82 -9.94
CA ARG A 112 -10.12 16.37 -10.83
C ARG A 112 -10.03 17.90 -10.82
N GLN A 113 -11.09 18.61 -10.43
CA GLN A 113 -11.07 20.08 -10.34
C GLN A 113 -10.03 20.57 -9.34
N LYS A 114 -9.77 19.79 -8.28
CA LYS A 114 -8.73 20.08 -7.28
C LYS A 114 -7.31 20.05 -7.88
N LEU A 115 -7.12 19.39 -9.01
CA LEU A 115 -5.83 19.29 -9.70
C LEU A 115 -5.62 20.38 -10.76
N PHE A 116 -6.66 21.14 -11.13
CA PHE A 116 -6.53 22.17 -12.15
C PHE A 116 -5.81 23.40 -11.60
N ARG A 117 -4.79 23.84 -12.33
CA ARG A 117 -3.91 24.96 -11.96
C ARG A 117 -4.19 26.21 -12.77
N HIS A 118 -4.77 26.06 -13.96
CA HIS A 118 -5.02 27.17 -14.86
C HIS A 118 -6.51 27.37 -15.16
N LYS A 119 -6.90 28.61 -15.40
CA LYS A 119 -8.30 28.98 -15.69
C LYS A 119 -8.87 28.20 -16.88
N HIS A 120 -8.09 28.02 -17.94
CA HIS A 120 -8.52 27.27 -19.12
C HIS A 120 -8.68 25.76 -18.84
N GLU A 121 -8.03 25.20 -17.82
CA GLU A 121 -8.25 23.80 -17.40
C GLU A 121 -9.60 23.65 -16.70
N ILE A 122 -9.98 24.63 -15.88
CA ILE A 122 -11.29 24.69 -15.21
C ILE A 122 -12.40 24.86 -16.25
N GLU A 123 -12.22 25.76 -17.22
CA GLU A 123 -13.20 26.03 -18.28
C GLU A 123 -13.37 24.84 -19.24
N SER A 124 -12.26 24.21 -19.66
CA SER A 124 -12.29 23.09 -20.60
C SER A 124 -12.54 21.72 -19.96
N GLY A 125 -12.34 21.62 -18.64
CA GLY A 125 -12.33 20.34 -17.91
C GLY A 125 -11.17 19.42 -18.29
N ARG A 126 -10.11 19.96 -18.92
CA ARG A 126 -8.95 19.20 -19.40
C ARG A 126 -7.67 19.68 -18.73
N THR A 127 -6.84 18.74 -18.30
CA THR A 127 -5.50 19.05 -17.80
C THR A 127 -4.58 19.39 -18.97
N SER A 128 -3.88 20.52 -18.87
CA SER A 128 -2.94 21.06 -19.87
C SER A 128 -1.50 21.09 -19.37
N SER A 129 -1.31 20.87 -18.06
CA SER A 129 -0.03 20.93 -17.37
C SER A 129 0.28 19.60 -16.67
N VAL A 130 1.57 19.30 -16.44
CA VAL A 130 1.97 18.16 -15.61
C VAL A 130 1.84 18.57 -14.14
N GLY A 131 0.98 17.87 -13.41
CA GLY A 131 0.81 18.00 -11.97
C GLY A 131 1.69 17.00 -11.22
N ASN A 132 2.18 17.41 -10.06
CA ASN A 132 2.78 16.52 -9.07
C ASN A 132 1.97 16.67 -7.79
N ASP A 133 1.52 15.56 -7.26
CA ASP A 133 0.83 15.45 -5.99
C ASP A 133 1.63 14.50 -5.10
N ILE A 134 1.69 14.81 -3.81
CA ILE A 134 2.42 14.02 -2.81
C ILE A 134 1.41 13.35 -1.92
N LEU A 135 1.60 12.05 -1.70
CA LEU A 135 0.80 11.26 -0.79
C LEU A 135 1.75 10.61 0.21
N GLY A 136 1.62 11.01 1.47
CA GLY A 136 2.48 10.55 2.56
C GLY A 136 1.82 9.40 3.30
N PHE A 137 2.63 8.41 3.69
CA PHE A 137 2.20 7.31 4.54
C PHE A 137 3.09 7.21 5.78
N ASP A 138 2.49 6.88 6.92
CA ASP A 138 3.25 6.45 8.10
C ASP A 138 3.76 5.00 7.94
N SER A 139 4.50 4.50 8.95
CA SER A 139 5.06 3.16 8.89
C SER A 139 3.98 2.06 8.84
N GLU A 140 2.81 2.31 9.43
CA GLU A 140 1.64 1.42 9.46
C GLU A 140 0.81 1.46 8.16
N GLY A 141 1.06 2.45 7.28
CA GLY A 141 0.37 2.63 6.01
C GLY A 141 -0.83 3.56 6.06
N ASN A 142 -1.02 4.32 7.14
CA ASN A 142 -2.04 5.36 7.22
C ASN A 142 -1.58 6.61 6.46
N VAL A 143 -2.54 7.33 5.87
CA VAL A 143 -2.29 8.56 5.13
C VAL A 143 -2.02 9.71 6.10
N VAL A 144 -0.97 10.52 5.85
CA VAL A 144 -0.52 11.60 6.76
C VAL A 144 -0.53 13.01 6.16
N ASN A 145 -1.02 13.18 4.93
CA ASN A 145 -1.12 14.50 4.26
C ASN A 145 -2.50 15.17 4.40
#